data_AF-A0A7Y7QYR2-F1
#
_entry.id   AF-A0A7Y7QYR2-F1
#
_cell.length_a   1.000
_cell.length_b   1.000
_cell.length_c   1.000
_cell.angle_alpha   90.00
_cell.angle_beta   90.00
_cell.angle_gamma   90.00
#
_symmetry.space_group_name_H-M   'P 1'
#
loop_
_entity.id
_entity.type
_entity.pdbx_description
1 polymer ?
#
loop_
_entity_poly.entity_id
_entity_poly.type
_entity_poly.pdbx_seq_one_letter_code
_entity_poly.pdbx_strand_id
1 'polypeptide(L)'
;MEVTLLNLDAVPEQDGPFRIVAGNACALEYGDNAFDIVHSNSVIEHVGGWQAMMAMAGEIRRVAPRYFVQTPNFWFPIEPHFRSVYFQLLPQSVRARMLMKGKRGHRPRAQSFEEAMVSIESVNLLTFPQMQALFPDATITKERVFGLVKSLIAIQ
;
A
#
# COMPACT_ATOMS: atom_id res chain seq x y z
N MET A 1 5.19 -21.30 -15.37
CA MET A 1 5.10 -20.12 -14.49
C MET A 1 3.88 -20.32 -13.61
N GLU A 2 4.06 -20.36 -12.30
CA GLU A 2 2.99 -20.41 -11.30
C GLU A 2 2.92 -19.05 -10.61
N VAL A 3 1.73 -18.56 -10.30
CA VAL A 3 1.51 -17.25 -9.67
C VAL A 3 0.62 -17.45 -8.45
N THR A 4 1.14 -17.13 -7.27
CA THR A 4 0.34 -17.12 -6.04
C THR A 4 -0.21 -15.72 -5.78
N LEU A 5 -1.53 -15.60 -5.70
CA LEU A 5 -2.26 -14.37 -5.39
C LEU A 5 -2.71 -14.44 -3.93
N LEU A 6 -2.17 -13.58 -3.08
CA LEU A 6 -2.48 -13.54 -1.65
C LEU A 6 -3.31 -12.32 -1.30
N ASN A 7 -4.46 -12.54 -0.66
CA ASN A 7 -5.32 -11.49 -0.10
C ASN A 7 -5.82 -11.91 1.28
N LEU A 8 -6.18 -10.96 2.16
CA LEU A 8 -6.66 -11.28 3.51
C LEU A 8 -7.91 -12.19 3.49
N ASP A 9 -8.90 -11.83 2.69
CA ASP A 9 -10.22 -12.49 2.64
C ASP A 9 -10.43 -13.29 1.34
N ALA A 10 -9.35 -13.80 0.73
CA ALA A 10 -9.47 -14.57 -0.50
C ALA A 10 -10.19 -15.90 -0.25
N VAL A 11 -11.07 -16.30 -1.16
CA VAL A 11 -11.54 -17.68 -1.21
C VAL A 11 -10.44 -18.50 -1.91
N PRO A 12 -9.87 -19.53 -1.27
CA PRO A 12 -8.81 -20.31 -1.90
C PRO A 12 -9.32 -21.01 -3.16
N GLU A 13 -8.62 -20.81 -4.26
CA GLU A 13 -9.03 -21.28 -5.58
C GLU A 13 -7.79 -21.52 -6.46
N GLN A 14 -7.89 -22.46 -7.39
CA GLN A 14 -6.89 -22.67 -8.43
C GLN A 14 -7.53 -22.38 -9.79
N ASP A 15 -6.99 -21.38 -10.50
CA ASP A 15 -7.40 -21.02 -11.86
C ASP A 15 -6.18 -21.03 -12.79
N GLY A 16 -5.99 -22.15 -13.50
CA GLY A 16 -4.84 -22.34 -14.38
C GLY A 16 -3.51 -22.14 -13.64
N PRO A 17 -2.66 -21.17 -14.03
CA PRO A 17 -1.40 -20.90 -13.35
C PRO A 17 -1.56 -20.10 -12.06
N PHE A 18 -2.76 -19.59 -11.74
CA PHE A 18 -3.03 -18.75 -10.59
C PHE A 18 -3.52 -19.58 -9.41
N ARG A 19 -2.80 -19.49 -8.30
CA ARG A 19 -3.17 -20.04 -7.01
C ARG A 19 -3.61 -18.91 -6.08
N ILE A 20 -4.89 -18.83 -5.78
CA ILE A 20 -5.46 -17.81 -4.90
C ILE A 20 -5.44 -18.35 -3.47
N VAL A 21 -4.90 -17.58 -2.54
CA VAL A 21 -4.78 -17.95 -1.13
C VAL A 21 -5.20 -16.81 -0.21
N ALA A 22 -5.84 -17.18 0.90
CA ALA A 22 -6.04 -16.26 2.02
C ALA A 22 -4.72 -16.09 2.78
N GLY A 23 -4.37 -14.86 3.17
CA GLY A 23 -3.17 -14.63 3.96
C GLY A 23 -2.91 -13.17 4.29
N ASN A 24 -2.09 -12.93 5.30
CA ASN A 24 -1.65 -11.60 5.71
C ASN A 24 -0.23 -11.32 5.20
N ALA A 25 -0.07 -10.28 4.38
CA ALA A 25 1.23 -9.87 3.85
C ALA A 25 2.25 -9.47 4.94
N CYS A 26 1.79 -9.19 6.18
CA CYS A 26 2.66 -8.88 7.32
C CYS A 26 3.16 -10.13 8.07
N ALA A 27 2.66 -11.32 7.73
CA ALA A 27 3.01 -12.59 8.38
C ALA A 27 2.76 -13.73 7.40
N LEU A 28 3.66 -13.87 6.42
CA LEU A 28 3.53 -14.87 5.36
C LEU A 28 3.95 -16.25 5.87
N GLU A 29 3.11 -17.26 5.61
CA GLU A 29 3.37 -18.66 5.96
C GLU A 29 4.25 -19.37 4.92
N TYR A 30 5.27 -18.68 4.42
CA TYR A 30 6.22 -19.19 3.43
C TYR A 30 7.63 -19.16 3.99
N GLY A 31 8.46 -20.11 3.57
CA GLY A 31 9.89 -20.13 3.91
C GLY A 31 10.68 -19.04 3.19
N ASP A 32 11.96 -18.93 3.54
CA ASP A 32 12.87 -18.00 2.87
C ASP A 32 13.08 -18.40 1.41
N ASN A 33 13.09 -17.43 0.51
CA ASN A 33 13.19 -17.65 -0.95
C ASN A 33 12.17 -18.67 -1.50
N ALA A 34 10.98 -18.75 -0.89
CA ALA A 34 9.88 -19.59 -1.38
C ALA A 34 9.39 -19.18 -2.78
N PHE A 35 9.66 -17.95 -3.22
CA PHE A 35 9.32 -17.44 -4.54
C PHE A 35 10.54 -16.89 -5.26
N ASP A 36 10.54 -16.96 -6.59
CA ASP A 36 11.56 -16.32 -7.43
C ASP A 36 11.43 -14.79 -7.45
N ILE A 37 10.19 -14.28 -7.37
CA ILE A 37 9.87 -12.86 -7.44
C ILE A 37 8.61 -12.54 -6.62
N VAL A 38 8.61 -11.40 -5.92
CA VAL A 38 7.42 -10.79 -5.34
C VAL A 38 7.00 -9.55 -6.13
N HIS A 39 5.70 -9.40 -6.37
CA HIS A 39 5.11 -8.18 -6.92
C HIS A 39 4.02 -7.65 -5.99
N SER A 40 4.15 -6.40 -5.55
CA SER A 40 3.18 -5.71 -4.70
C SER A 40 2.95 -4.29 -5.23
N ASN A 41 1.69 -3.95 -5.54
CA ASN A 41 1.35 -2.66 -6.12
C ASN A 41 0.22 -2.01 -5.33
N SER A 42 0.49 -0.85 -4.72
CA SER A 42 -0.48 -0.09 -3.91
C SER A 42 -1.10 -0.90 -2.76
N VAL A 43 -0.28 -1.67 -2.04
CA VAL A 43 -0.73 -2.50 -0.89
C VAL A 43 -0.13 -2.02 0.42
N ILE A 44 1.16 -1.66 0.44
CA ILE A 44 1.90 -1.35 1.67
C ILE A 44 1.32 -0.14 2.42
N GLU A 45 0.69 0.81 1.74
CA GLU A 45 0.00 1.93 2.39
C GLU A 45 -1.29 1.52 3.13
N HIS A 46 -1.80 0.31 2.91
CA HIS A 46 -3.06 -0.19 3.45
C HIS A 46 -2.89 -1.21 4.58
N VAL A 47 -1.68 -1.74 4.81
CA VAL A 47 -1.48 -2.80 5.82
C VAL A 47 -1.56 -2.32 7.27
N GLY A 48 -1.66 -1.01 7.49
CA GLY A 48 -1.78 -0.39 8.80
C GLY A 48 -0.70 0.64 9.06
N GLY A 49 -0.28 0.76 10.32
CA GLY A 49 0.77 1.69 10.74
C GLY A 49 2.18 1.23 10.39
N TRP A 50 3.18 2.00 10.83
CA TRP A 50 4.59 1.77 10.50
C TRP A 50 5.10 0.35 10.85
N GLN A 51 4.69 -0.21 11.99
CA GLN A 51 5.08 -1.56 12.38
C GLN A 51 4.57 -2.63 11.40
N ALA A 52 3.34 -2.47 10.89
CA ALA A 52 2.78 -3.40 9.89
C ALA A 52 3.49 -3.25 8.54
N MET A 53 3.84 -2.02 8.14
CA MET A 53 4.65 -1.80 6.93
C MET A 53 6.03 -2.44 7.05
N MET A 54 6.69 -2.31 8.21
CA MET A 54 7.96 -2.97 8.48
C MET A 54 7.83 -4.49 8.40
N ALA A 55 6.76 -5.05 8.97
CA ALA A 55 6.49 -6.49 8.91
C ALA A 55 6.30 -6.95 7.47
N MET A 56 5.45 -6.27 6.69
CA MET A 56 5.25 -6.59 5.27
C MET A 56 6.55 -6.47 4.46
N ALA A 57 7.32 -5.39 4.65
CA ALA A 57 8.58 -5.21 3.93
C ALA A 57 9.61 -6.30 4.29
N GLY A 58 9.68 -6.69 5.56
CA GLY A 58 10.49 -7.81 6.03
C GLY A 58 10.10 -9.13 5.36
N GLU A 59 8.79 -9.43 5.32
CA GLU A 59 8.28 -10.63 4.68
C GLU A 59 8.59 -10.66 3.18
N ILE A 60 8.36 -9.55 2.45
CA ILE A 60 8.66 -9.45 1.01
C ILE A 60 10.13 -9.77 0.73
N ARG A 61 11.05 -9.18 1.51
CA ARG A 61 12.51 -9.35 1.35
C ARG A 61 12.98 -10.76 1.73
N ARG A 62 12.24 -11.44 2.60
CA ARG A 62 12.55 -12.78 3.09
C ARG A 62 12.07 -13.86 2.11
N VAL A 63 10.86 -13.74 1.58
CA VAL A 63 10.25 -14.80 0.77
C VAL A 63 10.74 -14.86 -0.67
N ALA A 64 11.42 -13.82 -1.17
CA ALA A 64 11.99 -13.83 -2.52
C ALA A 64 13.27 -13.01 -2.64
N PRO A 65 14.23 -13.43 -3.49
CA PRO A 65 15.47 -12.69 -3.73
C PRO A 65 15.26 -11.46 -4.63
N ARG A 66 14.11 -11.34 -5.29
CA ARG A 66 13.76 -10.22 -6.19
C ARG A 66 12.35 -9.74 -5.89
N TYR A 67 12.16 -8.43 -5.98
CA TYR A 67 10.83 -7.87 -5.74
C TYR A 67 10.61 -6.54 -6.46
N PHE A 68 9.33 -6.29 -6.71
CA PHE A 68 8.80 -5.02 -7.17
C PHE A 68 7.74 -4.55 -6.16
N VAL A 69 7.98 -3.42 -5.50
CA VAL A 69 7.02 -2.81 -4.57
C VAL A 69 6.74 -1.38 -4.99
N GLN A 70 5.49 -1.08 -5.35
CA GLN A 70 5.04 0.27 -5.71
C GLN A 70 4.04 0.79 -4.68
N THR A 71 4.14 2.09 -4.37
CA THR A 71 3.16 2.82 -3.55
C THR A 71 3.05 4.28 -3.99
N PRO A 72 1.88 4.94 -3.83
CA PRO A 72 1.75 6.36 -4.09
C PRO A 72 2.68 7.20 -3.19
N ASN A 73 3.25 8.25 -3.75
CA ASN A 73 4.13 9.16 -3.02
C ASN A 73 3.32 10.16 -2.18
N PHE A 74 3.61 10.26 -0.88
CA PHE A 74 2.97 11.23 0.04
C PHE A 74 2.99 12.66 -0.49
N TRP A 75 4.04 13.07 -1.21
CA TRP A 75 4.19 14.43 -1.72
C TRP A 75 3.49 14.70 -3.05
N PHE A 76 2.79 13.73 -3.65
CA PHE A 76 2.03 13.99 -4.87
C PHE A 76 0.77 14.83 -4.53
N PRO A 77 0.47 15.91 -5.29
CA PRO A 77 -0.57 16.87 -4.90
C PRO A 77 -1.99 16.30 -4.92
N ILE A 78 -2.25 15.25 -5.71
CA ILE A 78 -3.58 14.63 -5.78
C ILE A 78 -3.53 13.33 -4.98
N GLU A 79 -4.21 13.31 -3.85
CA GLU A 79 -4.35 12.10 -3.05
C GLU A 79 -5.19 11.07 -3.85
N PRO A 80 -4.68 9.85 -4.12
CA PRO A 80 -5.33 8.92 -5.05
C PRO A 80 -6.61 8.26 -4.54
N HIS A 81 -6.76 8.08 -3.23
CA HIS A 81 -7.90 7.38 -2.60
C HIS A 81 -9.13 8.28 -2.45
N PHE A 82 -8.91 9.51 -2.00
CA PHE A 82 -9.87 10.57 -1.78
C PHE A 82 -10.02 11.50 -3.00
N ARG A 83 -9.17 11.34 -4.04
CA ARG A 83 -9.13 12.16 -5.27
C ARG A 83 -9.21 13.65 -4.98
N SER A 84 -8.47 14.08 -3.97
CA SER A 84 -8.55 15.43 -3.40
C SER A 84 -7.17 16.06 -3.33
N VAL A 85 -7.09 17.34 -3.67
CA VAL A 85 -5.82 18.08 -3.69
C VAL A 85 -5.33 18.28 -2.25
N TYR A 86 -4.08 17.90 -1.98
CA TYR A 86 -3.37 18.01 -0.70
C TYR A 86 -4.09 17.42 0.51
N PHE A 87 -5.00 16.47 0.31
CA PHE A 87 -5.84 15.93 1.38
C PHE A 87 -5.03 15.28 2.52
N GLN A 88 -3.96 14.57 2.18
CA GLN A 88 -3.05 13.92 3.12
C GLN A 88 -2.23 14.91 3.98
N LEU A 89 -2.11 16.18 3.56
CA LEU A 89 -1.39 17.22 4.31
C LEU A 89 -2.27 17.91 5.36
N LEU A 90 -3.60 17.71 5.30
CA LEU A 90 -4.53 18.35 6.21
C LEU A 90 -4.56 17.62 7.56
N PRO A 91 -4.76 18.33 8.69
CA PRO A 91 -5.02 17.69 9.98
C PRO A 91 -6.20 16.72 9.90
N GLN A 92 -6.13 15.60 10.62
CA GLN A 92 -7.16 14.55 10.58
C GLN A 92 -8.57 15.12 10.87
N SER A 93 -8.72 16.07 11.80
CA SER A 93 -10.01 16.70 12.10
C SER A 93 -10.60 17.52 10.94
N VAL A 94 -9.75 18.08 10.07
CA VAL A 94 -10.18 18.78 8.86
C VAL A 94 -10.59 17.77 7.78
N ARG A 95 -9.75 16.74 7.57
CA ARG A 95 -10.05 15.62 6.67
C ARG A 95 -11.39 14.95 7.03
N ALA A 96 -11.65 14.75 8.33
CA ALA A 96 -12.88 14.13 8.82
C ALA A 96 -14.11 14.97 8.51
N ARG A 97 -14.08 16.27 8.84
CA ARG A 97 -15.16 17.21 8.47
C ARG A 97 -15.39 17.25 6.96
N MET A 98 -14.32 17.19 6.19
CA MET A 98 -14.37 17.15 4.73
C MET A 98 -15.04 15.90 4.17
N LEU A 99 -14.89 14.73 4.82
CA LEU A 99 -15.57 13.47 4.47
C LEU A 99 -17.02 13.44 4.95
N MET A 100 -17.33 14.04 6.09
CA MET A 100 -18.70 14.14 6.58
C MET A 100 -19.57 15.08 5.73
N LYS A 101 -18.96 16.10 5.10
CA LYS A 101 -19.64 17.03 4.19
C LYS A 101 -19.99 16.42 2.83
N GLY A 102 -19.28 15.39 2.37
CA GLY A 102 -19.55 14.79 1.07
C GLY A 102 -18.58 13.70 0.67
N LYS A 103 -18.96 12.96 -0.39
CA LYS A 103 -18.15 11.91 -1.02
C LYS A 103 -16.80 12.48 -1.50
N ARG A 104 -15.73 11.70 -1.37
CA ARG A 104 -14.40 12.03 -1.90
C ARG A 104 -13.76 10.82 -2.58
N GLY A 105 -13.51 10.92 -3.88
CA GLY A 105 -12.98 9.82 -4.66
C GLY A 105 -13.89 8.58 -4.58
N HIS A 106 -13.32 7.47 -4.13
CA HIS A 106 -14.07 6.23 -3.90
C HIS A 106 -14.64 6.12 -2.48
N ARG A 107 -14.35 7.07 -1.59
CA ARG A 107 -14.84 7.05 -0.21
C ARG A 107 -16.21 7.72 -0.13
N PRO A 108 -17.25 7.02 0.38
CA PRO A 108 -18.56 7.62 0.57
C PRO A 108 -18.51 8.73 1.63
N ARG A 109 -19.59 9.50 1.70
CA ARG A 109 -19.76 10.50 2.77
C ARG A 109 -19.87 9.76 4.11
N ALA A 110 -18.99 10.11 5.05
CA ALA A 110 -19.05 9.55 6.40
C ALA A 110 -20.29 10.07 7.15
N GLN A 111 -20.96 9.19 7.88
CA GLN A 111 -22.14 9.50 8.70
C GLN A 111 -21.76 10.00 10.09
N SER A 112 -20.57 9.63 10.57
CA SER A 112 -20.04 10.04 11.87
C SER A 112 -18.57 10.48 11.77
N PHE A 113 -18.07 11.12 12.83
CA PHE A 113 -16.65 11.45 12.94
C PHE A 113 -15.80 10.18 13.04
N GLU A 114 -16.27 9.16 13.76
CA GLU A 114 -15.62 7.86 13.90
C GLU A 114 -15.43 7.17 12.53
N GLU A 115 -16.50 7.09 11.72
CA GLU A 115 -16.42 6.51 10.37
C GLU A 115 -15.41 7.28 9.50
N ALA A 116 -15.39 8.61 9.63
CA ALA A 116 -14.44 9.44 8.90
C ALA A 116 -12.98 9.15 9.31
N MET A 117 -12.72 8.96 10.61
CA MET A 117 -11.38 8.64 11.12
C MET A 117 -10.92 7.26 10.67
N VAL A 118 -11.77 6.23 10.75
CA VAL A 118 -11.47 4.89 10.24
C VAL A 118 -11.10 4.94 8.75
N SER A 119 -11.87 5.68 7.94
CA SER A 119 -11.59 5.87 6.52
C SER A 119 -10.24 6.54 6.27
N ILE A 120 -9.91 7.58 7.05
CA ILE A 120 -8.64 8.33 6.98
C ILE A 120 -7.44 7.47 7.33
N GLU A 121 -7.55 6.64 8.37
CA GLU A 121 -6.44 5.84 8.92
C GLU A 121 -6.21 4.53 8.16
N SER A 122 -7.14 4.14 7.28
CA SER A 122 -6.98 3.00 6.36
C SER A 122 -5.93 3.22 5.26
N VAL A 123 -5.29 4.39 5.22
CA VAL A 123 -4.26 4.74 4.23
C VAL A 123 -3.14 5.52 4.90
N ASN A 124 -1.92 5.01 4.80
CA ASN A 124 -0.70 5.62 5.28
C ASN A 124 0.30 5.74 4.13
N LEU A 125 0.27 6.88 3.43
CA LEU A 125 1.17 7.13 2.30
C LEU A 125 2.62 7.26 2.74
N LEU A 126 3.53 6.74 1.92
CA LEU A 126 4.95 6.75 2.19
C LEU A 126 5.68 7.93 1.53
N THR A 127 6.67 8.45 2.26
CA THR A 127 7.70 9.34 1.72
C THR A 127 8.90 8.53 1.21
N PHE A 128 9.77 9.16 0.42
CA PHE A 128 10.99 8.51 -0.07
C PHE A 128 11.90 7.96 1.04
N PRO A 129 12.22 8.71 2.13
CA PRO A 129 13.05 8.17 3.22
C PRO A 129 12.42 6.96 3.91
N GLN A 130 11.09 6.95 4.05
CA GLN A 130 10.39 5.81 4.64
C GLN A 130 10.43 4.59 3.72
N MET A 131 10.21 4.77 2.41
CA MET A 131 10.36 3.69 1.43
C MET A 131 11.77 3.10 1.46
N GLN A 132 12.80 3.96 1.53
CA GLN A 132 14.20 3.55 1.63
C GLN A 132 14.51 2.82 2.95
N ALA A 133 13.88 3.20 4.06
CA ALA A 133 14.05 2.50 5.33
C ALA A 133 13.39 1.11 5.33
N LEU A 134 12.27 0.94 4.62
CA LEU A 134 11.57 -0.34 4.48
C LEU A 134 12.32 -1.32 3.55
N PHE A 135 12.92 -0.79 2.47
CA PHE A 135 13.65 -1.57 1.47
C PHE A 135 15.08 -1.03 1.29
N PRO A 136 15.96 -1.23 2.30
CA PRO A 136 17.31 -0.65 2.29
C PRO A 136 18.25 -1.27 1.27
N ASP A 137 17.96 -2.49 0.81
CA ASP A 137 18.67 -3.21 -0.25
C ASP A 137 18.24 -2.77 -1.66
N ALA A 138 17.01 -2.28 -1.83
CA ALA A 138 16.45 -1.95 -3.14
C ALA A 138 16.94 -0.63 -3.75
N THR A 139 16.90 -0.57 -5.07
CA THR A 139 16.92 0.69 -5.81
C THR A 139 15.53 1.33 -5.79
N ILE A 140 15.42 2.55 -5.23
CA ILE A 140 14.15 3.30 -5.18
C ILE A 140 14.03 4.24 -6.37
N THR A 141 13.12 3.91 -7.30
CA THR A 141 12.79 4.72 -8.48
C THR A 141 11.57 5.60 -8.24
N LYS A 142 11.53 6.77 -8.89
CA LYS A 142 10.45 7.76 -8.80
C LYS A 142 9.68 7.78 -10.12
N GLU A 143 8.46 7.29 -10.11
CA GLU A 143 7.56 7.42 -11.26
C GLU A 143 7.03 8.85 -11.33
N ARG A 144 7.09 9.49 -12.50
CA ARG A 144 6.70 10.88 -12.68
C ARG A 144 5.56 11.05 -13.65
N VAL A 145 4.67 11.99 -13.33
CA VAL A 145 3.60 12.47 -14.22
C VAL A 145 3.64 14.00 -14.19
N PHE A 146 3.72 14.63 -15.37
CA PHE A 146 3.91 16.08 -15.51
C PHE A 146 5.05 16.65 -14.64
N GLY A 147 6.16 15.91 -14.55
CA GLY A 147 7.34 16.30 -13.74
C GLY A 147 7.23 16.04 -12.24
N LEU A 148 6.03 15.78 -11.72
CA LEU A 148 5.78 15.48 -10.31
C LEU A 148 5.96 14.00 -10.01
N VAL A 149 6.53 13.66 -8.85
CA VAL A 149 6.70 12.27 -8.42
C VAL A 149 5.35 11.74 -7.94
N LYS A 150 4.74 10.89 -8.76
CA LYS A 150 3.44 10.28 -8.49
C LYS A 150 3.56 9.08 -7.56
N SER A 151 4.55 8.23 -7.79
CA SER A 151 4.74 7.03 -7.00
C SER A 151 6.22 6.71 -6.77
N LEU A 152 6.45 5.88 -5.76
CA LEU A 152 7.74 5.34 -5.39
C LEU A 152 7.74 3.85 -5.70
N ILE A 153 8.84 3.36 -6.26
CA ILE A 153 9.00 1.96 -6.65
C ILE A 153 10.31 1.44 -6.05
N ALA A 154 10.27 0.40 -5.23
CA ALA A 154 11.43 -0.35 -4.80
C ALA A 154 11.64 -1.55 -5.72
N ILE A 155 12.86 -1.70 -6.25
CA ILE A 155 13.26 -2.80 -7.14
C ILE A 155 14.55 -3.41 -6.62
N GLN A 156 14.55 -4.74 -6.47
CA GLN A 156 15.71 -5.57 -6.12
C GLN A 156 15.94 -6.66 -7.18
#